data_AF-A0A2S4UI83-F1
#
_entry.id   AF-A0A2S4UI83-F1
#
_cell.length_a   1.000
_cell.length_b   1.000
_cell.length_c   1.000
_cell.angle_alpha   90.00
_cell.angle_beta   90.00
_cell.angle_gamma   90.00
#
_symmetry.space_group_name_H-M   'P 1'
#
loop_
_entity.id
_entity.type
_entity.pdbx_description
1 polymer ?
#
loop_
_entity_poly.entity_id
_entity_poly.type
_entity_poly.pdbx_seq_one_letter_code
_entity_poly.pdbx_strand_id
1 'polypeptide(L)'
;MAEILNHMSTFKTELYKYRIEGSSITFVKGRKLMTTFDTHEILIRLSNENSVIPFRKQIEPRILQILRGFNLYHNWLSRKGLDLELIGKQNAYEDLLEWFWKILFEGTQGRLPLLGWVAIQYPLRNPEVFFNSDAQKYIVELLSGDLKVTLERCFESSIKLMGYWYQDTSEAMKNRLLVPGQYSGTTYSEDVYFKMVAWILEGKPKPENTQE
;
A
#
# COMPACT_ATOMS: atom_id res chain seq x y z
N MET A 1 -9.51 -13.72 1.31
CA MET A 1 -10.62 -12.92 1.89
C MET A 1 -10.73 -13.03 3.41
N ALA A 2 -10.51 -14.21 4.02
CA ALA A 2 -10.56 -14.40 5.47
C ALA A 2 -9.35 -13.81 6.25
N GLU A 3 -8.17 -13.68 5.64
CA GLU A 3 -6.98 -13.17 6.35
C GLU A 3 -6.94 -11.65 6.51
N ILE A 4 -7.43 -10.88 5.54
CA ILE A 4 -7.63 -9.43 5.69
C ILE A 4 -8.62 -9.15 6.83
N LEU A 5 -9.60 -10.05 7.04
CA LEU A 5 -10.51 -10.01 8.19
C LEU A 5 -9.78 -10.34 9.50
N ASN A 6 -8.91 -11.36 9.54
CA ASN A 6 -8.09 -11.65 10.72
C ASN A 6 -7.09 -10.53 11.06
N HIS A 7 -6.60 -9.79 10.07
CA HIS A 7 -5.82 -8.57 10.28
C HIS A 7 -6.67 -7.34 10.67
N MET A 8 -7.99 -7.44 10.85
CA MET A 8 -8.80 -6.28 11.28
C MET A 8 -9.80 -6.60 12.38
N SER A 9 -10.03 -7.87 12.72
CA SER A 9 -11.00 -8.28 13.73
C SER A 9 -10.33 -8.76 15.02
N THR A 10 -9.80 -7.85 15.84
CA THR A 10 -9.82 -8.08 17.30
C THR A 10 -9.64 -6.82 18.14
N PHE A 11 -10.63 -6.65 19.03
CA PHE A 11 -10.63 -5.99 20.35
C PHE A 11 -11.53 -4.77 20.56
N LYS A 12 -12.25 -4.89 21.68
CA LYS A 12 -13.48 -4.22 22.09
C LYS A 12 -13.21 -2.97 22.93
N THR A 13 -12.00 -2.42 22.88
CA THR A 13 -11.58 -1.22 23.62
C THR A 13 -10.27 -0.70 23.02
N GLU A 14 -10.36 0.30 22.13
CA GLU A 14 -9.20 1.02 21.57
C GLU A 14 -8.55 1.90 22.67
N LEU A 15 -7.88 1.29 23.65
CA LEU A 15 -7.43 2.00 24.86
C LEU A 15 -6.32 3.03 24.59
N TYR A 16 -5.53 2.87 23.53
CA TYR A 16 -4.46 3.79 23.18
C TYR A 16 -4.39 4.01 21.67
N LYS A 17 -5.02 5.09 21.22
CA LYS A 17 -4.98 5.62 19.85
C LYS A 17 -4.03 6.82 19.82
N TYR A 18 -3.07 6.82 18.92
CA TYR A 18 -2.18 7.96 18.68
C TYR A 18 -2.15 8.29 17.19
N ARG A 19 -2.41 9.55 16.84
CA ARG A 19 -2.38 10.06 15.46
C ARG A 19 -1.13 10.90 15.29
N ILE A 20 -0.40 10.69 14.20
CA ILE A 20 0.74 11.53 13.85
C ILE A 20 0.21 12.94 13.52
N GLU A 21 0.81 13.97 14.13
CA GLU A 21 0.42 15.35 13.89
C GLU A 21 0.55 15.72 12.41
N GLY A 22 -0.45 16.40 11.86
CA GLY A 22 -0.50 16.79 10.44
C GLY A 22 -0.69 15.63 9.45
N SER A 23 -0.90 14.40 9.90
CA SER A 23 -1.06 13.21 9.04
C SER A 23 -2.35 12.45 9.33
N SER A 24 -2.88 11.72 8.35
CA SER A 24 -4.02 10.80 8.55
C SER A 24 -3.62 9.47 9.19
N ILE A 25 -2.32 9.22 9.38
CA ILE A 25 -1.80 7.97 9.95
C ILE A 25 -2.11 7.92 11.45
N THR A 26 -2.71 6.82 11.86
CA THR A 26 -3.09 6.54 13.23
C THR A 26 -2.58 5.16 13.64
N PHE A 27 -1.95 5.12 14.81
CA PHE A 27 -1.58 3.90 15.51
C PHE A 27 -2.65 3.54 16.53
N VAL A 28 -3.00 2.26 16.58
CA VAL A 28 -3.81 1.68 17.64
C VAL A 28 -3.00 0.60 18.30
N LYS A 29 -2.74 0.78 19.60
CA LYS A 29 -2.00 -0.20 20.39
C LYS A 29 -2.84 -1.45 20.58
N GLY A 30 -2.32 -2.58 20.11
CA GLY A 30 -2.83 -3.92 20.38
C GLY A 30 -2.15 -4.56 21.58
N ARG A 31 -2.03 -5.90 21.53
CA ARG A 31 -1.44 -6.68 22.62
C ARG A 31 0.08 -6.50 22.70
N LYS A 32 0.61 -6.61 23.91
CA LYS A 32 2.05 -6.76 24.15
C LYS A 32 2.49 -8.14 23.72
N LEU A 33 3.61 -8.22 23.01
CA LEU A 33 4.23 -9.49 22.63
C LEU A 33 5.22 -9.92 23.71
N MET A 34 5.28 -11.23 23.98
CA MET A 34 6.25 -11.79 24.92
C MET A 34 7.64 -11.84 24.27
N THR A 35 8.30 -10.69 24.23
CA THR A 35 9.67 -10.52 23.75
C THR A 35 10.54 -9.89 24.84
N THR A 36 11.85 -9.95 24.69
CA THR A 36 12.81 -9.28 25.60
C THR A 36 12.68 -7.76 25.63
N PHE A 37 12.08 -7.16 24.59
CA PHE A 37 11.80 -5.72 24.48
C PHE A 37 10.31 -5.42 24.70
N ASP A 38 9.97 -4.14 24.91
CA ASP A 38 8.57 -3.66 25.05
C ASP A 38 7.83 -3.60 23.69
N THR A 39 7.84 -4.74 23.00
CA THR A 39 7.26 -4.91 21.66
C THR A 39 5.76 -5.13 21.77
N HIS A 40 5.01 -4.43 20.92
CA HIS A 40 3.57 -4.53 20.84
C HIS A 40 3.14 -4.75 19.39
N GLU A 41 2.00 -5.42 19.21
CA GLU A 41 1.26 -5.36 17.96
C GLU A 41 0.58 -4.00 17.86
N ILE A 42 0.89 -3.26 16.80
CA ILE A 42 0.34 -1.95 16.53
C ILE A 42 -0.39 -2.01 15.20
N LEU A 43 -1.67 -1.60 15.20
CA LEU A 43 -2.43 -1.44 13.97
C LEU A 43 -2.20 -0.03 13.42
N ILE A 44 -1.69 0.04 12.21
CA ILE A 44 -1.58 1.26 11.42
C ILE A 44 -2.83 1.36 10.54
N ARG A 45 -3.52 2.50 10.62
CA ARG A 45 -4.72 2.80 9.82
C ARG A 45 -4.85 4.28 9.54
N LEU A 46 -5.72 4.63 8.60
CA LEU A 46 -6.02 6.02 8.28
C LEU A 46 -7.25 6.52 9.04
N SER A 47 -7.17 7.74 9.58
CA SER A 47 -8.27 8.43 10.25
C SER A 47 -8.29 9.90 9.84
N ASN A 48 -9.49 10.46 9.75
CA ASN A 48 -9.71 11.89 9.68
C ASN A 48 -9.78 12.47 11.11
N GLU A 49 -10.00 13.77 11.24
CA GLU A 49 -10.08 14.45 12.54
C GLU A 49 -11.08 13.79 13.50
N ASN A 50 -12.22 13.35 12.97
CA ASN A 50 -13.35 12.93 13.79
C ASN A 50 -13.60 11.42 13.75
N SER A 51 -13.01 10.67 12.81
CA SER A 51 -13.36 9.27 12.61
C SER A 51 -12.30 8.45 11.87
N VAL A 52 -12.36 7.13 12.05
CA VAL A 52 -11.54 6.18 11.30
C VAL A 52 -12.07 6.08 9.88
N ILE A 53 -11.18 6.10 8.89
CA ILE A 53 -11.57 5.92 7.50
C ILE A 53 -11.87 4.44 7.27
N PRO A 54 -13.10 4.06 6.87
CA PRO A 54 -13.47 2.67 6.71
C PRO A 54 -12.76 2.05 5.50
N PHE A 55 -11.93 1.04 5.74
CA PHE A 55 -11.12 0.40 4.70
C PHE A 55 -11.96 -0.05 3.49
N ARG A 56 -12.99 -0.89 3.72
CA ARG A 56 -13.84 -1.46 2.65
C ARG A 56 -14.65 -0.41 1.89
N LYS A 57 -15.11 0.64 2.57
CA LYS A 57 -16.03 1.63 1.98
C LYS A 57 -15.30 2.77 1.28
N GLN A 58 -14.07 3.08 1.69
CA GLN A 58 -13.35 4.25 1.20
C GLN A 58 -11.93 3.93 0.71
N ILE A 59 -11.12 3.19 1.47
CA ILE A 59 -9.71 2.96 1.12
C ILE A 59 -9.58 1.95 -0.04
N GLU A 60 -10.21 0.78 0.07
CA GLU A 60 -10.13 -0.29 -0.94
C GLU A 60 -10.61 0.17 -2.32
N PRO A 61 -11.75 0.88 -2.47
CA PRO A 61 -12.16 1.43 -3.76
C PRO A 61 -11.12 2.35 -4.40
N ARG A 62 -10.42 3.16 -3.59
CA ARG A 62 -9.37 4.08 -4.06
C ARG A 62 -8.12 3.32 -4.49
N ILE A 63 -7.71 2.30 -3.73
CA ILE A 63 -6.63 1.39 -4.12
C ILE A 63 -6.95 0.74 -5.47
N LEU A 64 -8.15 0.18 -5.63
CA LEU A 64 -8.58 -0.45 -6.88
C LEU A 64 -8.57 0.53 -8.07
N GLN A 65 -8.92 1.79 -7.84
CA GLN A 65 -8.88 2.84 -8.85
C GLN A 65 -7.46 3.20 -9.29
N ILE A 66 -6.51 3.27 -8.34
CA ILE A 66 -5.09 3.46 -8.64
C ILE A 66 -4.57 2.27 -9.46
N LEU A 67 -4.87 1.04 -9.03
CA LEU A 67 -4.46 -0.18 -9.75
C LEU A 67 -5.00 -0.21 -11.18
N ARG A 68 -6.25 0.22 -11.40
CA ARG A 68 -6.81 0.36 -12.75
C ARG A 68 -6.03 1.38 -13.58
N GLY A 69 -5.63 2.50 -13.00
CA GLY A 69 -4.82 3.50 -13.69
C GLY A 69 -3.43 2.98 -14.06
N PHE A 70 -2.77 2.25 -13.16
CA PHE A 70 -1.51 1.55 -13.47
C PHE A 70 -1.68 0.57 -14.63
N ASN A 71 -2.74 -0.27 -14.61
CA ASN A 71 -2.99 -1.24 -15.67
C ASN A 71 -3.21 -0.55 -17.04
N LEU A 72 -3.99 0.53 -17.07
CA LEU A 72 -4.24 1.28 -18.30
C LEU A 72 -2.96 1.90 -18.86
N TYR A 73 -2.12 2.46 -18.00
CA TYR A 73 -0.86 3.07 -18.41
C TYR A 73 0.16 2.04 -18.88
N HIS A 74 0.30 0.91 -18.18
CA HIS A 74 1.17 -0.18 -18.62
C HIS A 74 0.76 -0.71 -20.01
N ASN A 75 -0.53 -0.96 -20.22
CA ASN A 75 -1.04 -1.40 -21.53
C ASN A 75 -0.78 -0.37 -22.62
N TRP A 76 -0.80 0.93 -22.29
CA TRP A 76 -0.51 2.01 -23.22
C TRP A 76 0.99 2.09 -23.57
N LEU A 77 1.88 2.03 -22.57
CA LEU A 77 3.34 2.05 -22.79
C LEU A 77 3.84 0.80 -23.52
N SER A 78 3.38 -0.38 -23.10
CA SER A 78 3.75 -1.67 -23.70
C SER A 78 3.38 -1.71 -25.19
N ARG A 79 2.19 -1.23 -25.56
CA ARG A 79 1.76 -1.10 -26.97
C ARG A 79 2.65 -0.18 -27.82
N LYS A 80 3.42 0.70 -27.19
CA LYS A 80 4.32 1.64 -27.85
C LYS A 80 5.80 1.26 -27.70
N GLY A 81 6.11 0.15 -27.02
CA GLY A 81 7.49 -0.26 -26.73
C GLY A 81 8.21 0.65 -25.73
N LEU A 82 7.49 1.59 -25.10
CA LEU A 82 8.07 2.64 -24.27
C LEU A 82 8.57 2.13 -22.91
N ASP A 83 8.07 0.99 -22.43
CA ASP A 83 8.61 0.34 -21.23
C ASP A 83 10.11 0.05 -21.44
N LEU A 84 10.51 -0.49 -22.59
CA LEU A 84 11.92 -0.76 -22.83
C LEU A 84 12.77 0.52 -22.87
N GLU A 85 12.26 1.60 -23.45
CA GLU A 85 12.97 2.88 -23.56
C GLU A 85 13.07 3.63 -22.23
N LEU A 86 12.01 3.63 -21.43
CA LEU A 86 11.95 4.41 -20.19
C LEU A 86 12.67 3.72 -19.02
N ILE A 87 12.64 2.38 -18.98
CA ILE A 87 13.03 1.63 -17.79
C ILE A 87 13.99 0.48 -18.07
N GLY A 88 14.35 0.26 -19.33
CA GLY A 88 15.29 -0.80 -19.73
C GLY A 88 14.78 -2.21 -19.45
N LYS A 89 13.50 -2.37 -19.09
CA LYS A 89 12.86 -3.64 -18.75
C LYS A 89 11.53 -3.76 -19.51
N GLN A 90 11.32 -4.91 -20.15
CA GLN A 90 10.00 -5.27 -20.66
C GLN A 90 9.12 -5.75 -19.51
N ASN A 91 7.84 -5.35 -19.50
CA ASN A 91 6.83 -5.82 -18.54
C ASN A 91 7.16 -5.56 -17.05
N ALA A 92 7.56 -4.34 -16.70
CA ALA A 92 7.83 -3.97 -15.31
C ALA A 92 6.58 -3.63 -14.48
N TYR A 93 5.40 -3.94 -14.99
CA TYR A 93 4.13 -3.73 -14.30
C TYR A 93 4.06 -4.51 -12.99
N GLU A 94 4.55 -5.74 -12.97
CA GLU A 94 4.55 -6.57 -11.76
C GLU A 94 5.43 -5.95 -10.66
N ASP A 95 6.61 -5.44 -11.02
CA ASP A 95 7.51 -4.75 -10.10
C ASP A 95 6.86 -3.47 -9.51
N LEU A 96 6.12 -2.71 -10.34
CA LEU A 96 5.38 -1.54 -9.89
C LEU A 96 4.27 -1.93 -8.90
N LEU A 97 3.54 -3.00 -9.18
CA LEU A 97 2.50 -3.51 -8.30
C LEU A 97 3.08 -4.01 -6.97
N GLU A 98 4.19 -4.75 -7.03
CA GLU A 98 4.91 -5.23 -5.84
C GLU A 98 5.41 -4.05 -5.00
N TRP A 99 6.02 -3.03 -5.61
CA TRP A 99 6.46 -1.82 -4.93
C TRP A 99 5.29 -1.10 -4.24
N PHE A 100 4.16 -0.94 -4.93
CA PHE A 100 2.98 -0.29 -4.37
C PHE A 100 2.41 -1.08 -3.20
N TRP A 101 2.37 -2.41 -3.31
CA TRP A 101 1.90 -3.30 -2.25
C TRP A 101 2.79 -3.23 -1.01
N LYS A 102 4.12 -3.20 -1.20
CA LYS A 102 5.08 -3.04 -0.11
C LYS A 102 4.86 -1.76 0.68
N ILE A 103 4.63 -0.64 -0.01
CA ILE A 103 4.34 0.64 0.67
C ILE A 103 3.06 0.55 1.50
N LEU A 104 2.02 -0.08 0.96
CA LEU A 104 0.74 -0.16 1.63
C LEU A 104 0.76 -1.09 2.85
N PHE A 105 1.34 -2.28 2.74
CA PHE A 105 1.06 -3.38 3.69
C PHE A 105 2.28 -4.06 4.31
N GLU A 106 3.47 -3.99 3.70
CA GLU A 106 4.65 -4.72 4.20
C GLU A 106 5.68 -3.80 4.88
N GLY A 107 5.76 -2.54 4.42
CA GLY A 107 6.86 -1.65 4.75
C GLY A 107 8.11 -1.98 3.94
N THR A 108 9.15 -1.15 4.12
CA THR A 108 10.47 -1.37 3.51
C THR A 108 11.54 -1.08 4.55
N GLN A 109 12.82 -1.26 4.21
CA GLN A 109 13.90 -1.04 5.17
C GLN A 109 13.85 0.40 5.72
N GLY A 110 13.59 0.54 7.02
CA GLY A 110 13.45 1.83 7.70
C GLY A 110 12.10 2.54 7.52
N ARG A 111 11.12 1.94 6.84
CA ARG A 111 9.79 2.53 6.61
C ARG A 111 8.69 1.55 7.03
N LEU A 112 7.67 2.04 7.73
CA LEU A 112 6.51 1.23 8.12
C LEU A 112 5.46 1.20 7.00
N PRO A 113 4.64 0.12 6.90
CA PRO A 113 3.51 0.10 5.98
C PRO A 113 2.47 1.16 6.35
N LEU A 114 1.72 1.63 5.36
CA LEU A 114 0.65 2.62 5.58
C LEU A 114 -0.59 2.02 6.27
N LEU A 115 -0.78 0.71 6.16
CA LEU A 115 -1.97 0.00 6.64
C LEU A 115 -1.59 -1.39 7.15
N GLY A 116 -2.26 -1.83 8.22
CA GLY A 116 -2.15 -3.20 8.74
C GLY A 116 -1.43 -3.29 10.08
N TRP A 117 -1.19 -4.51 10.54
CA TRP A 117 -0.55 -4.77 11.83
C TRP A 117 0.96 -4.88 11.68
N VAL A 118 1.68 -4.26 12.61
CA VAL A 118 3.14 -4.38 12.74
C VAL A 118 3.53 -4.73 14.17
N ALA A 119 4.61 -5.50 14.33
CA ALA A 119 5.20 -5.78 15.63
C ALA A 119 6.40 -4.84 15.83
N ILE A 120 6.28 -3.89 16.75
CA ILE A 120 7.30 -2.85 16.96
C ILE A 120 7.44 -2.50 18.44
N GLN A 121 8.61 -1.96 18.82
CA GLN A 121 8.77 -1.31 20.12
C GLN A 121 7.85 -0.09 20.20
N TYR A 122 7.11 0.04 21.29
CA TYR A 122 6.11 1.09 21.45
C TYR A 122 6.12 1.67 22.86
N PRO A 123 6.03 3.00 23.06
CA PRO A 123 5.76 4.04 22.05
C PRO A 123 6.97 4.30 21.12
N LEU A 124 6.68 4.59 19.85
CA LEU A 124 7.70 5.02 18.90
C LEU A 124 8.19 6.42 19.26
N ARG A 125 9.51 6.63 19.15
CA ARG A 125 10.11 7.97 19.16
C ARG A 125 10.12 8.49 17.72
N ASN A 126 9.63 9.70 17.49
CA ASN A 126 9.59 10.38 16.18
C ASN A 126 8.95 9.51 15.06
N PRO A 127 7.68 9.09 15.21
CA PRO A 127 7.02 8.17 14.29
C PRO A 127 6.96 8.66 12.84
N GLU A 128 6.98 9.97 12.61
CA GLU A 128 7.01 10.63 11.29
C GLU A 128 8.19 10.20 10.41
N VAL A 129 9.31 9.79 11.02
CA VAL A 129 10.50 9.34 10.27
C VAL A 129 10.21 8.06 9.47
N PHE A 130 9.29 7.21 9.93
CA PHE A 130 8.93 5.96 9.25
C PHE A 130 7.99 6.15 8.04
N PHE A 131 7.48 7.38 7.83
CA PHE A 131 6.54 7.74 6.76
C PHE A 131 7.02 8.93 5.93
N ASN A 132 8.33 9.11 5.84
CA ASN A 132 8.94 10.31 5.28
C ASN A 132 9.08 10.28 3.76
N SER A 133 8.75 9.18 3.07
CA SER A 133 8.85 9.12 1.61
C SER A 133 7.73 9.91 0.93
N ASP A 134 8.05 10.57 -0.17
CA ASP A 134 7.07 11.36 -0.92
C ASP A 134 5.96 10.47 -1.52
N ALA A 135 6.30 9.22 -1.83
CA ALA A 135 5.32 8.19 -2.21
C ALA A 135 4.33 7.91 -1.06
N GLN A 136 4.82 7.66 0.15
CA GLN A 136 3.98 7.38 1.32
C GLN A 136 3.05 8.56 1.62
N LYS A 137 3.58 9.79 1.66
CA LYS A 137 2.79 11.01 1.88
C LYS A 137 1.69 11.16 0.84
N TYR A 138 2.04 11.01 -0.44
CA TYR A 138 1.08 11.15 -1.52
C TYR A 138 -0.01 10.07 -1.49
N ILE A 139 0.34 8.82 -1.18
CA ILE A 139 -0.64 7.74 -1.03
C ILE A 139 -1.56 8.01 0.16
N VAL A 140 -1.02 8.49 1.29
CA VAL A 140 -1.84 8.87 2.45
C VAL A 140 -2.87 9.92 2.05
N GLU A 141 -2.46 10.98 1.35
CA GLU A 141 -3.37 12.02 0.86
C GLU A 141 -4.44 11.46 -0.09
N LEU A 142 -4.06 10.59 -1.02
CA LEU A 142 -4.99 9.98 -1.97
C LEU A 142 -6.04 9.09 -1.28
N LEU A 143 -5.59 8.30 -0.30
CA LEU A 143 -6.44 7.34 0.40
C LEU A 143 -7.30 8.00 1.49
N SER A 144 -6.84 9.12 2.06
CA SER A 144 -7.54 9.81 3.15
C SER A 144 -8.32 11.06 2.71
N GLY A 145 -8.05 11.60 1.54
CA GLY A 145 -8.70 12.83 1.06
C GLY A 145 -10.18 12.67 0.74
N ASP A 146 -10.98 13.69 1.04
CA ASP A 146 -12.43 13.71 0.78
C ASP A 146 -12.79 13.81 -0.71
N LEU A 147 -11.78 14.08 -1.54
CA LEU A 147 -11.93 14.24 -2.97
C LEU A 147 -12.43 12.94 -3.61
N LYS A 148 -13.53 13.06 -4.37
CA LYS A 148 -14.03 12.00 -5.25
C LYS A 148 -12.92 11.67 -6.25
N VAL A 149 -12.59 10.39 -6.34
CA VAL A 149 -11.63 9.89 -7.31
C VAL A 149 -12.33 9.81 -8.66
N THR A 150 -12.07 10.80 -9.51
CA THR A 150 -12.47 10.81 -10.92
C THR A 150 -11.50 9.97 -11.74
N LEU A 151 -11.91 9.56 -12.94
CA LEU A 151 -11.02 8.82 -13.86
C LEU A 151 -9.74 9.61 -14.17
N GLU A 152 -9.87 10.91 -14.44
CA GLU A 152 -8.75 11.83 -14.66
C GLU A 152 -7.78 11.82 -13.48
N ARG A 153 -8.29 11.95 -12.25
CA ARG A 153 -7.45 11.86 -11.05
C ARG A 153 -6.80 10.49 -10.88
N CYS A 154 -7.47 9.40 -11.25
CA CYS A 154 -6.83 8.08 -11.27
C CYS A 154 -5.60 8.09 -12.18
N PHE A 155 -5.73 8.66 -13.37
CA PHE A 155 -4.62 8.74 -14.33
C PHE A 155 -3.48 9.61 -13.81
N GLU A 156 -3.77 10.82 -13.35
CA GLU A 156 -2.77 11.73 -12.77
C GLU A 156 -2.04 11.08 -11.59
N SER A 157 -2.81 10.44 -10.70
CA SER A 157 -2.26 9.75 -9.53
C SER A 157 -1.37 8.58 -9.91
N SER A 158 -1.78 7.82 -10.93
CA SER A 158 -1.02 6.67 -11.42
C SER A 158 0.29 7.12 -12.05
N ILE A 159 0.28 8.15 -12.89
CA ILE A 159 1.49 8.70 -13.51
C ILE A 159 2.45 9.22 -12.43
N LYS A 160 1.93 9.95 -11.43
CA LYS A 160 2.76 10.50 -10.34
C LYS A 160 3.37 9.39 -9.47
N LEU A 161 2.59 8.36 -9.13
CA LEU A 161 3.06 7.21 -8.37
C LEU A 161 4.12 6.40 -9.13
N MET A 162 3.98 6.27 -10.45
CA MET A 162 5.03 5.68 -11.28
C MET A 162 6.32 6.51 -11.26
N GLY A 163 6.21 7.84 -11.28
CA GLY A 163 7.35 8.73 -11.09
C GLY A 163 8.10 8.45 -9.79
N TYR A 164 7.38 8.27 -8.68
CA TYR A 164 8.00 7.89 -7.41
C TYR A 164 8.62 6.49 -7.43
N TRP A 165 7.95 5.53 -8.05
CA TRP A 165 8.51 4.19 -8.22
C TRP A 165 9.84 4.22 -8.98
N TYR A 166 9.98 5.06 -10.00
CA TYR A 166 11.26 5.23 -10.70
C TYR A 166 12.34 5.84 -9.84
N GLN A 167 12.00 6.82 -9.01
CA GLN A 167 12.94 7.42 -8.07
C GLN A 167 13.44 6.39 -7.06
N ASP A 168 12.52 5.70 -6.38
CA ASP A 168 12.83 4.65 -5.39
C ASP A 168 13.65 3.52 -6.03
N THR A 169 13.29 3.09 -7.26
CA THR A 169 14.00 2.01 -7.95
C THR A 169 15.40 2.43 -8.42
N SER A 170 15.56 3.66 -8.92
CA SER A 170 16.86 4.20 -9.31
C SER A 170 17.79 4.35 -8.11
N GLU A 171 17.27 4.83 -6.98
CA GLU A 171 18.01 4.91 -5.72
C GLU A 171 18.41 3.51 -5.22
N ALA A 172 17.48 2.55 -5.24
CA ALA A 172 17.77 1.17 -4.88
C ALA A 172 18.83 0.54 -5.79
N MET A 173 18.80 0.81 -7.10
CA MET A 173 19.82 0.33 -8.04
C MET A 173 21.20 0.96 -7.78
N LYS A 174 21.27 2.27 -7.53
CA LYS A 174 22.52 2.95 -7.16
C LYS A 174 23.12 2.38 -5.88
N ASN A 175 22.27 2.06 -4.90
CA ASN A 175 22.68 1.47 -3.63
C ASN A 175 23.06 -0.02 -3.76
N ARG A 176 22.42 -0.77 -4.68
CA ARG A 176 22.75 -2.19 -4.99
C ARG A 176 24.11 -2.37 -5.66
N LEU A 177 24.55 -1.41 -6.48
CA LEU A 177 25.90 -1.44 -7.06
C LEU A 177 27.02 -1.32 -6.00
N LEU A 178 26.66 -1.01 -4.75
CA LEU A 178 27.59 -0.85 -3.64
C LEU A 178 27.57 -2.03 -2.64
N VAL A 179 26.69 -3.01 -2.78
CA VAL A 179 26.61 -4.15 -1.84
C VAL A 179 26.27 -5.47 -2.57
N PRO A 180 27.21 -6.44 -2.63
CA PRO A 180 26.89 -7.78 -3.10
C PRO A 180 26.22 -8.59 -1.98
N GLY A 181 24.98 -9.05 -2.20
CA GLY A 181 24.36 -10.05 -1.32
C GLY A 181 22.85 -9.95 -1.16
N GLN A 182 22.15 -10.90 -1.81
CA GLN A 182 20.95 -11.64 -1.39
C GLN A 182 19.81 -10.91 -0.65
N TYR A 183 18.59 -11.00 -1.23
CA TYR A 183 17.37 -11.23 -0.46
C TYR A 183 16.46 -12.25 -1.15
N SER A 184 16.08 -13.28 -0.39
CA SER A 184 14.98 -14.21 -0.68
C SER A 184 13.66 -13.58 -0.22
N GLY A 185 12.74 -13.32 -1.16
CA GLY A 185 11.37 -12.90 -0.85
C GLY A 185 10.55 -14.06 -0.31
N THR A 186 9.80 -13.83 0.77
CA THR A 186 8.89 -14.80 1.37
C THR A 186 7.59 -14.92 0.58
N THR A 187 7.09 -16.15 0.47
CA THR A 187 6.00 -16.66 -0.38
C THR A 187 4.57 -16.23 0.04
N TYR A 188 4.38 -15.01 0.53
CA TYR A 188 3.07 -14.55 1.04
C TYR A 188 2.61 -13.23 0.41
N SER A 189 2.50 -13.20 -0.91
CA SER A 189 1.78 -12.11 -1.61
C SER A 189 1.34 -12.47 -3.04
N GLU A 190 1.93 -13.49 -3.68
CA GLU A 190 1.54 -13.97 -5.01
C GLU A 190 0.05 -14.37 -5.09
N ASP A 191 -0.46 -15.09 -4.10
CA ASP A 191 -1.81 -15.67 -4.18
C ASP A 191 -2.93 -14.62 -4.06
N VAL A 192 -2.65 -13.50 -3.38
CA VAL A 192 -3.53 -12.33 -3.29
C VAL A 192 -3.35 -11.45 -4.51
N TYR A 193 -2.11 -11.27 -4.97
CA TYR A 193 -1.76 -10.57 -6.20
C TYR A 193 -2.47 -11.20 -7.42
N PHE A 194 -2.36 -12.51 -7.63
CA PHE A 194 -3.01 -13.21 -8.74
C PHE A 194 -4.54 -13.15 -8.66
N LYS A 195 -5.13 -13.20 -7.45
CA LYS A 195 -6.58 -13.04 -7.28
C LYS A 195 -7.05 -11.62 -7.61
N MET A 196 -6.28 -10.59 -7.26
CA MET A 196 -6.61 -9.20 -7.61
C MET A 196 -6.38 -8.88 -9.09
N VAL A 197 -5.28 -9.37 -9.66
CA VAL A 197 -4.97 -9.27 -11.09
C VAL A 197 -6.06 -9.97 -11.91
N ALA A 198 -6.46 -11.20 -11.53
CA ALA A 198 -7.59 -11.89 -12.16
C ALA A 198 -8.88 -11.06 -12.10
N TRP A 199 -9.15 -10.40 -10.97
CA TRP A 199 -10.37 -9.59 -10.82
C TRP A 199 -10.37 -8.31 -11.69
N ILE A 200 -9.19 -7.72 -11.90
CA ILE A 200 -9.00 -6.54 -12.77
C ILE A 200 -9.07 -6.94 -14.24
N LEU A 201 -8.56 -8.12 -14.60
CA LEU A 201 -8.54 -8.64 -15.97
C LEU A 201 -9.87 -9.29 -16.40
N GLU A 202 -10.60 -9.94 -15.50
CA GLU A 202 -11.84 -10.68 -15.83
C GLU A 202 -13.10 -9.79 -15.97
N GLY A 203 -13.07 -8.54 -15.51
CA GLY A 203 -14.13 -7.56 -15.78
C GLY A 203 -15.57 -8.01 -15.47
N LYS A 204 -15.79 -8.96 -14.55
CA LYS A 204 -17.13 -9.54 -14.35
C LYS A 204 -18.11 -8.51 -13.77
N PRO A 205 -19.28 -8.28 -14.41
CA PRO A 205 -20.38 -7.58 -13.77
C PRO A 205 -20.93 -8.42 -12.61
N LYS A 206 -21.61 -7.74 -11.67
CA LYS A 206 -22.30 -8.35 -10.53
C LYS A 206 -23.14 -9.56 -10.99
N PRO A 207 -23.27 -10.62 -10.17
CA PRO A 207 -24.26 -11.65 -10.44
C PRO A 207 -25.64 -10.98 -10.48
N GLU A 208 -26.30 -11.12 -11.63
CA GLU A 208 -27.73 -10.82 -11.74
C GLU A 208 -28.47 -11.73 -10.77
N ASN A 209 -29.40 -11.14 -10.02
CA ASN A 209 -30.38 -11.90 -9.27
C ASN A 209 -31.22 -12.68 -10.29
N THR A 210 -30.93 -13.96 -10.49
CA THR A 210 -31.90 -14.89 -11.04
C THR A 210 -32.80 -15.32 -9.89
N GLN A 211 -33.88 -14.58 -9.69
CA GLN A 211 -35.10 -15.12 -9.08
C GLN A 211 -35.92 -15.74 -10.21
N GLU A 212 -36.04 -17.07 -10.18
CA GLU A 212 -37.31 -17.76 -10.44
C GLU A 212 -37.74 -18.41 -9.12
#